data_AF-A0A4P9VP98-F1
#
_entry.id   AF-A0A4P9VP98-F1
#
_cell.length_a   1.000
_cell.length_b   1.000
_cell.length_c   1.000
_cell.angle_alpha   90.00
_cell.angle_beta   90.00
_cell.angle_gamma   90.00
#
_symmetry.space_group_name_H-M   'P 1'
#
loop_
_entity.id
_entity.type
_entity.pdbx_description
1 polymer ?
#
loop_
_entity_poly.entity_id
_entity_poly.type
_entity_poly.pdbx_seq_one_letter_code
_entity_poly.pdbx_strand_id
1 'polypeptide(L)'
;MHILIGLITSIAALVWAFNRLQQSGVDLNAFNPFHWSRRYKWAKLYSIKPLHRLENPIEGVTVLVVGVAKLQGEITKELKDTIIQTFVDTFYLSEKQALEAFTTAAFLWKDSANYIAEVKYILAPLQSDFTTAQKKSVIDTLNFIVNADGLPTDEQNRFIRCAEQAFGKDI
;
A
#
# COMPACT_ATOMS: atom_id res chain seq x y z
N MET A 1 -40.87 38.99 27.41
CA MET A 1 -41.16 39.24 25.99
C MET A 1 -39.96 39.78 25.19
N HIS A 2 -38.94 40.40 25.80
CA HIS A 2 -37.72 40.82 25.09
C HIS A 2 -36.78 39.68 24.68
N ILE A 3 -36.75 38.58 25.45
CA ILE A 3 -35.92 37.40 25.14
C ILE A 3 -36.39 36.72 23.84
N LEU A 4 -37.70 36.59 23.64
CA LEU A 4 -38.28 36.01 22.42
C LEU A 4 -38.00 36.88 21.19
N ILE A 5 -38.14 38.21 21.33
CA ILE A 5 -37.83 39.14 20.26
C ILE A 5 -36.34 39.11 19.93
N GLY A 6 -35.46 39.10 20.95
CA GLY A 6 -34.02 38.95 20.76
C GLY A 6 -33.65 37.66 20.05
N LEU A 7 -34.29 36.54 20.42
CA LEU A 7 -34.09 35.24 19.77
C LEU A 7 -34.46 35.30 18.29
N ILE A 8 -35.67 35.78 17.96
CA ILE A 8 -36.14 35.87 16.57
C ILE A 8 -35.26 36.80 15.74
N THR A 9 -34.84 37.93 16.31
CA THR A 9 -33.97 38.89 15.62
C THR A 9 -32.57 38.32 15.37
N SER A 10 -32.03 37.57 16.33
CA SER A 10 -30.74 36.89 16.17
C SER A 10 -30.79 35.80 15.08
N ILE A 11 -31.88 35.04 15.02
CA ILE A 11 -32.08 34.01 13.98
C ILE A 11 -32.20 34.67 12.60
N ALA A 12 -32.97 35.76 12.49
CA ALA A 12 -33.13 36.49 11.24
C ALA A 12 -31.80 37.09 10.73
N ALA A 13 -31.00 37.68 11.63
CA ALA A 13 -29.67 38.20 11.31
C ALA A 13 -28.71 37.09 10.84
N LEU A 14 -28.77 35.93 11.49
CA LEU A 14 -27.94 34.77 11.15
C LEU A 14 -28.31 34.18 9.77
N VAL A 15 -29.61 34.05 9.46
CA VAL A 15 -30.08 33.62 8.13
C VAL A 15 -29.66 34.63 7.05
N TRP A 16 -29.80 35.93 7.32
CA TRP A 16 -29.38 36.98 6.39
C TRP A 16 -27.86 36.93 6.14
N ALA A 17 -27.06 36.74 7.19
CA ALA A 17 -25.61 36.63 7.09
C ALA A 17 -25.19 35.40 6.25
N PHE A 18 -25.80 34.23 6.47
CA PHE A 18 -25.52 33.04 5.67
C PHE A 18 -25.90 33.20 4.19
N ASN A 19 -27.05 33.82 3.91
CA ASN A 19 -27.47 34.10 2.53
C ASN A 19 -26.51 35.07 1.83
N ARG A 20 -26.05 36.11 2.53
CA ARG A 20 -25.02 37.03 2.00
C ARG A 20 -23.68 36.35 1.75
N LEU A 21 -23.28 35.43 2.64
CA LEU A 21 -22.04 34.68 2.50
C LEU A 21 -22.08 33.76 1.26
N GLN A 22 -23.21 33.06 1.04
CA GLN A 22 -23.43 32.25 -0.17
C GLN A 22 -23.42 33.10 -1.44
N GLN A 23 -24.10 34.25 -1.44
CA GLN A 23 -24.11 35.18 -2.57
C GLN A 23 -22.73 35.77 -2.88
N SER A 24 -21.83 35.82 -1.90
CA SER A 24 -20.43 36.25 -2.07
C SER A 24 -19.52 35.15 -2.61
N GLY A 25 -20.07 33.98 -2.96
CA GLY A 25 -19.33 32.85 -3.54
C GLY A 25 -18.70 31.90 -2.52
N VAL A 26 -19.00 32.07 -1.22
CA VAL A 26 -18.54 31.13 -0.19
C VAL A 26 -19.44 29.90 -0.18
N ASP A 27 -18.88 28.76 -0.53
CA ASP A 27 -19.59 27.48 -0.45
C ASP A 27 -19.73 27.04 1.01
N LEU A 28 -20.95 27.10 1.56
CA LEU A 28 -21.22 26.63 2.92
C LEU A 28 -20.95 25.12 3.09
N ASN A 29 -20.95 24.34 1.99
CA ASN A 29 -20.55 22.93 2.04
C ASN A 29 -19.06 22.75 2.36
N ALA A 30 -18.22 23.79 2.19
CA ALA A 30 -16.82 23.75 2.61
C ALA A 30 -16.67 23.58 4.12
N PHE A 31 -17.68 24.00 4.90
CA PHE A 31 -17.72 23.86 6.36
C PHE A 31 -18.44 22.58 6.82
N ASN A 32 -18.87 21.72 5.91
CA ASN A 32 -19.51 20.47 6.28
C ASN A 32 -18.47 19.51 6.90
N PRO A 33 -18.60 19.14 8.20
CA PRO A 33 -17.61 18.32 8.90
C PRO A 33 -17.45 16.92 8.28
N PHE A 34 -18.50 16.36 7.67
CA PHE A 34 -18.44 15.08 6.99
C PHE A 34 -17.68 15.16 5.66
N HIS A 35 -17.88 16.24 4.89
CA HIS A 35 -17.14 16.46 3.65
C HIS A 35 -15.66 16.72 3.92
N TRP A 36 -15.34 17.49 4.95
CA TRP A 36 -13.96 17.73 5.37
C TRP A 36 -13.29 16.44 5.86
N SER A 37 -13.96 15.66 6.70
CA SER A 37 -13.44 14.37 7.19
C SER A 37 -13.18 13.39 6.04
N ARG A 38 -14.11 13.29 5.08
CA ARG A 38 -13.92 12.48 3.88
C ARG A 38 -12.74 13.00 3.06
N ARG A 39 -12.70 14.29 2.71
CA ARG A 39 -11.60 14.89 1.93
C ARG A 39 -10.24 14.66 2.58
N TYR A 40 -10.16 14.79 3.90
CA TYR A 40 -8.92 14.56 4.66
C TYR A 40 -8.48 13.10 4.60
N LYS A 41 -9.41 12.14 4.72
CA LYS A 41 -9.10 10.71 4.52
C LYS A 41 -8.56 10.46 3.11
N TRP A 42 -9.22 10.98 2.07
CA TRP A 42 -8.79 10.79 0.69
C TRP A 42 -7.45 11.49 0.39
N ALA A 43 -7.21 12.68 0.93
CA ALA A 43 -5.94 13.39 0.78
C ALA A 43 -4.77 12.57 1.35
N LYS A 44 -4.95 11.91 2.50
CA LYS A 44 -3.96 10.97 3.04
C LYS A 44 -3.69 9.80 2.11
N LEU A 45 -4.74 9.24 1.50
CA LEU A 45 -4.61 8.09 0.59
C LEU A 45 -3.89 8.46 -0.72
N TYR A 46 -4.16 9.63 -1.28
CA TYR A 46 -3.50 10.10 -2.51
C TYR A 46 -2.02 10.43 -2.34
N SER A 47 -1.59 10.81 -1.13
CA SER A 47 -0.20 11.16 -0.85
C SER A 47 0.72 9.96 -0.60
N ILE A 48 0.17 8.75 -0.52
CA ILE A 48 0.91 7.54 -0.16
C ILE A 48 1.09 6.67 -1.41
N LYS A 49 2.30 6.12 -1.62
CA LYS A 49 2.56 5.22 -2.73
C LYS A 49 1.65 3.99 -2.62
N PRO A 50 1.03 3.50 -3.71
CA PRO A 50 0.19 2.30 -3.68
C PRO A 50 0.87 1.08 -3.05
N LEU A 51 2.19 0.98 -3.25
CA LEU A 51 3.09 -0.03 -2.69
C LEU A 51 3.07 -0.11 -1.14
N HIS A 52 2.73 0.98 -0.45
CA HIS A 52 2.73 1.08 1.02
C HIS A 52 1.38 0.77 1.65
N ARG A 53 0.37 0.49 0.82
CA ARG A 53 -1.02 0.32 1.26
C ARG A 53 -1.55 -1.06 0.88
N LEU A 54 -0.68 -2.05 0.86
CA LEU A 54 -1.07 -3.44 0.69
C LEU A 54 -1.80 -3.89 1.95
N GLU A 55 -3.00 -4.44 1.78
CA GLU A 55 -3.86 -4.88 2.88
C GLU A 55 -3.81 -6.41 3.03
N ASN A 56 -3.36 -7.14 1.99
CA ASN A 56 -3.29 -8.59 1.99
C ASN A 56 -1.82 -9.08 2.11
N PRO A 57 -1.51 -9.98 3.06
CA PRO A 57 -0.19 -10.60 3.18
C PRO A 57 0.31 -11.24 1.87
N ILE A 58 -0.55 -11.93 1.11
CA ILE A 58 -0.18 -12.56 -0.16
C ILE A 58 0.23 -11.51 -1.20
N GLU A 59 -0.49 -10.39 -1.28
CA GLU A 59 -0.11 -9.28 -2.15
C GLU A 59 1.25 -8.68 -1.74
N GLY A 60 1.47 -8.52 -0.44
CA GLY A 60 2.78 -8.11 0.10
C GLY A 60 3.92 -9.03 -0.34
N VAL A 61 3.72 -10.35 -0.22
CA VAL A 61 4.76 -11.33 -0.58
C VAL A 61 5.00 -11.37 -2.08
N THR A 62 3.95 -11.39 -2.89
CA THR A 62 4.08 -11.38 -4.36
C THR A 62 4.81 -10.13 -4.85
N VAL A 63 4.54 -8.96 -4.25
CA VAL A 63 5.28 -7.72 -4.47
C VAL A 63 6.75 -7.87 -4.09
N LEU A 64 7.07 -8.45 -2.92
CA LEU A 64 8.47 -8.65 -2.51
C LEU A 64 9.22 -9.61 -3.45
N VAL A 65 8.58 -10.70 -3.88
CA VAL A 65 9.17 -11.67 -4.82
C VAL A 65 9.49 -11.02 -6.16
N VAL A 66 8.56 -10.26 -6.73
CA VAL A 66 8.82 -9.54 -7.99
C VAL A 66 9.84 -8.42 -7.78
N GLY A 67 9.84 -7.78 -6.62
CA GLY A 67 10.80 -6.74 -6.26
C GLY A 67 12.24 -7.26 -6.21
N VAL A 68 12.46 -8.40 -5.55
CA VAL A 68 13.79 -9.00 -5.44
C VAL A 68 14.29 -9.56 -6.77
N ALA A 69 13.38 -10.09 -7.61
CA ALA A 69 13.71 -10.53 -8.96
C ALA A 69 14.15 -9.36 -9.86
N LYS A 70 13.48 -8.20 -9.77
CA LYS A 70 13.81 -7.00 -10.55
C LYS A 70 15.16 -6.35 -10.22
N LEU A 71 15.74 -6.63 -9.05
CA LEU A 71 17.04 -6.06 -8.66
C LEU A 71 18.20 -6.52 -9.57
N GLN A 72 18.09 -7.71 -10.16
CA GLN A 72 19.08 -8.22 -11.12
C GLN A 72 18.90 -7.62 -12.52
N GLY A 73 17.80 -6.92 -12.77
CA GLY A 73 17.47 -6.29 -14.06
C GLY A 73 16.09 -6.71 -14.58
N GLU A 74 15.98 -6.80 -15.91
CA GLU A 74 14.78 -7.30 -16.59
C GLU A 74 14.55 -8.78 -16.22
N ILE A 75 13.31 -9.12 -15.86
CA ILE A 75 12.95 -10.49 -15.51
C ILE A 75 12.91 -11.33 -16.79
N THR A 76 13.74 -12.38 -16.85
CA THR A 76 13.77 -13.35 -17.94
C THR A 76 12.46 -14.14 -18.01
N LYS A 77 12.17 -14.77 -19.17
CA LYS A 77 10.95 -15.56 -19.32
C LYS A 77 10.94 -16.75 -18.37
N GLU A 78 12.09 -17.40 -18.22
CA GLU A 78 12.31 -18.56 -17.37
C GLU A 78 12.12 -18.22 -15.88
N LEU A 79 12.65 -17.07 -15.45
CA LEU A 79 12.46 -16.58 -14.08
C LEU A 79 11.00 -16.18 -13.83
N LYS A 80 10.34 -15.54 -14.82
CA LYS A 80 8.91 -15.23 -14.72
C LYS A 80 8.07 -16.49 -14.56
N ASP A 81 8.31 -17.52 -15.38
CA ASP A 81 7.57 -18.79 -15.30
C ASP A 81 7.81 -19.46 -13.93
N THR A 82 9.04 -19.39 -13.41
CA THR A 82 9.39 -19.88 -12.06
C THR A 82 8.63 -19.13 -10.96
N ILE A 83 8.54 -17.80 -11.04
CA ILE A 83 7.77 -16.97 -10.09
C ILE A 83 6.29 -17.34 -10.13
N ILE A 84 5.71 -17.49 -11.33
CA ILE A 84 4.30 -17.86 -11.50
C ILE A 84 4.03 -19.25 -10.87
N GLN A 85 4.88 -20.24 -11.15
CA GLN A 85 4.73 -21.57 -10.53
C GLN A 85 4.88 -21.51 -9.01
N THR A 86 5.83 -20.73 -8.51
CA THR A 86 5.99 -20.52 -7.05
C THR A 86 4.71 -19.95 -6.43
N PHE A 87 4.01 -19.04 -7.12
CA PHE A 87 2.74 -18.49 -6.64
C PHE A 87 1.62 -19.52 -6.64
N VAL A 88 1.58 -20.40 -7.63
CA VAL A 88 0.61 -21.50 -7.70
C VAL A 88 0.87 -22.50 -6.57
N ASP A 89 2.11 -22.92 -6.39
CA ASP A 89 2.47 -23.99 -5.45
C ASP A 89 2.48 -23.52 -3.98
N THR A 90 3.00 -22.32 -3.72
CA THR A 90 3.22 -21.82 -2.35
C THR A 90 2.02 -21.06 -1.81
N PHE A 91 1.32 -20.32 -2.66
CA PHE A 91 0.18 -19.49 -2.26
C PHE A 91 -1.17 -20.06 -2.73
N TYR A 92 -1.17 -21.24 -3.34
CA TYR A 92 -2.37 -21.94 -3.83
C TYR A 92 -3.23 -21.08 -4.76
N LEU A 93 -2.60 -20.21 -5.53
CA LEU A 93 -3.29 -19.38 -6.53
C LEU A 93 -3.56 -20.20 -7.78
N SER A 94 -4.68 -19.92 -8.46
CA SER A 94 -4.83 -20.41 -9.84
C SER A 94 -3.79 -19.75 -10.75
N GLU A 95 -3.41 -20.42 -11.84
CA GLU A 95 -2.44 -19.88 -12.81
C GLU A 95 -2.82 -18.47 -13.30
N LYS A 96 -4.12 -18.24 -13.53
CA LYS A 96 -4.64 -16.91 -13.89
C LYS A 96 -4.39 -15.87 -12.79
N GLN A 97 -4.69 -16.20 -11.54
CA GLN A 97 -4.46 -15.31 -10.40
C GLN A 97 -2.96 -15.05 -10.17
N ALA A 98 -2.12 -16.06 -10.34
CA ALA A 98 -0.67 -15.92 -10.24
C ALA A 98 -0.12 -14.95 -11.30
N LEU A 99 -0.59 -15.05 -12.55
CA LEU A 99 -0.21 -14.12 -13.62
C LEU A 99 -0.70 -12.69 -13.35
N GLU A 100 -1.94 -12.53 -12.87
CA GLU A 100 -2.50 -11.23 -12.47
C GLU A 100 -1.72 -10.60 -11.31
N ALA A 101 -1.37 -11.39 -10.29
CA ALA A 101 -0.56 -10.96 -9.16
C ALA A 101 0.84 -10.52 -9.60
N PHE A 102 1.51 -11.31 -10.45
CA PHE A 102 2.80 -10.94 -11.04
C PHE A 102 2.73 -9.60 -11.78
N THR A 103 1.73 -9.44 -12.65
CA THR A 103 1.58 -8.23 -13.47
C THR A 103 1.31 -7.01 -12.60
N THR A 104 0.46 -7.15 -11.59
CA THR A 104 0.14 -6.09 -10.63
C THR A 104 1.37 -5.70 -9.81
N ALA A 105 2.09 -6.67 -9.28
CA ALA A 105 3.33 -6.44 -8.53
C ALA A 105 4.39 -5.74 -9.40
N ALA A 106 4.59 -6.19 -10.64
CA ALA A 106 5.56 -5.59 -11.56
C ALA A 106 5.21 -4.13 -11.89
N PHE A 107 3.92 -3.80 -12.00
CA PHE A 107 3.42 -2.45 -12.20
C PHE A 107 3.63 -1.57 -10.96
N LEU A 108 3.36 -2.07 -9.75
CA LEU A 108 3.54 -1.33 -8.49
C LEU A 108 4.99 -0.89 -8.26
N TRP A 109 5.96 -1.65 -8.77
CA TRP A 109 7.39 -1.32 -8.71
C TRP A 109 7.85 -0.27 -9.72
N LYS A 110 7.05 0.06 -10.75
CA LYS A 110 7.47 0.91 -11.87
C LYS A 110 7.98 2.29 -11.45
N ASP A 111 7.37 2.88 -10.42
CA ASP A 111 7.68 4.23 -9.94
C ASP A 111 8.57 4.23 -8.68
N SER A 112 9.17 3.08 -8.34
CA SER A 112 10.05 2.95 -7.18
C SER A 112 11.52 3.15 -7.56
N ALA A 113 12.15 4.16 -6.98
CA ALA A 113 13.57 4.45 -7.21
C ALA A 113 14.51 3.64 -6.29
N ASN A 114 14.03 3.14 -5.14
CA ASN A 114 14.88 2.44 -4.17
C ASN A 114 14.16 1.24 -3.56
N TYR A 115 14.33 0.10 -4.19
CA TYR A 115 13.67 -1.16 -3.85
C TYR A 115 13.91 -1.59 -2.40
N ILE A 116 15.15 -1.46 -1.92
CA ILE A 116 15.54 -1.88 -0.57
C ILE A 116 14.86 -1.01 0.50
N ALA A 117 14.80 0.31 0.28
CA ALA A 117 14.15 1.22 1.22
C ALA A 117 12.63 0.99 1.31
N GLU A 118 12.00 0.57 0.21
CA GLU A 118 10.56 0.31 0.18
C GLU A 118 10.14 -0.93 0.99
N VAL A 119 11.02 -1.91 1.18
CA VAL A 119 10.72 -3.17 1.91
C VAL A 119 10.10 -2.91 3.27
N LYS A 120 10.67 -1.97 4.03
CA LYS A 120 10.16 -1.60 5.36
C LYS A 120 8.73 -1.05 5.29
N TYR A 121 8.44 -0.22 4.30
CA TYR A 121 7.13 0.42 4.16
C TYR A 121 6.07 -0.54 3.60
N ILE A 122 6.46 -1.48 2.74
CA ILE A 122 5.61 -2.58 2.26
C ILE A 122 5.17 -3.48 3.41
N LEU A 123 6.12 -3.86 4.26
CA LEU A 123 5.85 -4.81 5.34
C LEU A 123 5.20 -4.18 6.55
N ALA A 124 5.42 -2.88 6.82
CA ALA A 124 4.85 -2.17 7.97
C ALA A 124 3.34 -2.38 8.20
N PRO A 125 2.45 -2.26 7.19
CA PRO A 125 1.01 -2.50 7.40
C PRO A 125 0.65 -3.98 7.58
N LEU A 126 1.52 -4.91 7.18
CA LEU A 126 1.20 -6.35 7.12
C LEU A 126 1.80 -7.15 8.30
N GLN A 127 2.65 -6.55 9.14
CA GLN A 127 3.44 -7.31 10.13
C GLN A 127 2.59 -8.11 11.12
N SER A 128 1.41 -7.60 11.50
CA SER A 128 0.48 -8.25 12.44
C SER A 128 -0.19 -9.49 11.85
N ASP A 129 -0.24 -9.57 10.52
CA ASP A 129 -1.06 -10.55 9.81
C ASP A 129 -0.25 -11.80 9.43
N PHE A 130 1.08 -11.74 9.60
CA PHE A 130 1.98 -12.89 9.42
C PHE A 130 2.22 -13.64 10.74
N THR A 131 1.96 -14.94 10.71
CA THR A 131 2.48 -15.86 11.74
C THR A 131 3.99 -16.06 11.58
N THR A 132 4.68 -16.47 12.64
CA THR A 132 6.13 -16.80 12.61
C THR A 132 6.49 -17.79 11.50
N ALA A 133 5.67 -18.84 11.31
CA ALA A 133 5.90 -19.82 10.25
C ALA A 133 5.77 -19.19 8.84
N GLN A 134 4.82 -18.27 8.65
CA GLN A 134 4.66 -17.58 7.38
C GLN A 134 5.82 -16.60 7.13
N LYS A 135 6.30 -15.87 8.14
CA LYS A 135 7.49 -14.99 8.01
C LYS A 135 8.69 -15.77 7.48
N LYS A 136 8.95 -16.95 8.05
CA LYS A 136 10.03 -17.84 7.60
C LYS A 136 9.81 -18.33 6.17
N SER A 137 8.60 -18.79 5.86
CA SER A 137 8.24 -19.20 4.50
C SER A 137 8.46 -18.10 3.46
N VAL A 138 8.18 -16.83 3.80
CA VAL A 138 8.44 -15.69 2.91
C VAL A 138 9.94 -15.54 2.65
N ILE A 139 10.78 -15.58 3.68
CA ILE A 139 12.24 -15.47 3.52
C ILE A 139 12.78 -16.65 2.71
N ASP A 140 12.32 -17.88 2.98
CA ASP A 140 12.70 -19.06 2.21
C ASP A 140 12.29 -18.93 0.73
N THR A 141 11.10 -18.38 0.47
CA THR A 141 10.61 -18.11 -0.90
C THR A 141 11.48 -17.07 -1.61
N LEU A 142 11.85 -15.98 -0.93
CA LEU A 142 12.74 -14.98 -1.51
C LEU A 142 14.12 -15.56 -1.84
N ASN A 143 14.67 -16.37 -0.93
CA ASN A 143 15.94 -17.08 -1.14
C ASN A 143 15.85 -18.05 -2.32
N PHE A 144 14.75 -18.78 -2.46
CA PHE A 144 14.55 -19.68 -3.60
C PHE A 144 14.58 -18.91 -4.93
N ILE A 145 13.86 -17.79 -5.03
CA ILE A 145 13.77 -17.00 -6.26
C ILE A 145 15.10 -16.36 -6.65
N VAL A 146 15.88 -15.83 -5.70
CA VAL A 146 17.18 -15.22 -6.03
C VAL A 146 18.22 -16.25 -6.48
N ASN A 147 18.04 -17.53 -6.13
CA ASN A 147 18.91 -18.61 -6.59
C ASN A 147 18.40 -19.28 -7.89
N ALA A 148 17.21 -18.91 -8.39
CA ALA A 148 16.62 -19.52 -9.58
C ALA A 148 17.31 -19.08 -10.89
N ASP A 149 17.86 -17.87 -10.93
CA ASP A 149 18.51 -17.29 -12.13
C ASP A 149 20.01 -16.97 -11.89
N GLY A 150 20.66 -17.80 -11.06
CA GLY A 150 22.10 -17.73 -10.77
C GLY A 150 22.44 -17.43 -9.31
N LEU A 151 23.63 -16.85 -9.09
CA LEU A 151 24.10 -16.48 -7.76
C LEU A 151 23.45 -15.15 -7.31
N PRO A 152 22.92 -15.05 -6.08
CA PRO A 152 22.29 -13.83 -5.58
C PRO A 152 23.27 -12.66 -5.55
N THR A 153 22.84 -11.51 -6.09
CA THR A 153 23.60 -10.27 -6.04
C THR A 153 23.65 -9.67 -4.63
N ASP A 154 24.61 -8.78 -4.37
CA ASP A 154 24.71 -8.07 -3.09
C ASP A 154 23.46 -7.25 -2.77
N GLU A 155 22.79 -6.68 -3.78
CA GLU A 155 21.57 -5.90 -3.62
C GLU A 155 20.38 -6.79 -3.23
N GLN A 156 20.24 -7.96 -3.86
CA GLN A 156 19.22 -8.96 -3.50
C GLN A 156 19.42 -9.46 -2.06
N ASN A 157 20.67 -9.73 -1.66
CA ASN A 157 20.99 -10.11 -0.29
C ASN A 157 20.71 -8.98 0.72
N ARG A 158 20.88 -7.71 0.33
CA ARG A 158 20.48 -6.57 1.17
C ARG A 158 18.97 -6.45 1.27
N PHE A 159 18.24 -6.68 0.18
CA PHE A 159 16.78 -6.67 0.16
C PHE A 159 16.20 -7.72 1.10
N ILE A 160 16.70 -8.97 1.04
CA ILE A 160 16.28 -10.06 1.92
C ILE A 160 16.58 -9.72 3.39
N ARG A 161 17.78 -9.22 3.70
CA ARG A 161 18.11 -8.77 5.06
C ARG A 161 17.21 -7.65 5.57
N CYS A 162 16.79 -6.72 4.71
CA CYS A 162 15.80 -5.71 5.09
C CYS A 162 14.43 -6.33 5.38
N ALA A 163 14.02 -7.37 4.66
CA ALA A 163 12.79 -8.09 4.94
C ALA A 163 12.87 -8.86 6.27
N GLU A 164 13.98 -9.54 6.55
CA GLU A 164 14.25 -10.20 7.83
C GLU A 164 14.18 -9.22 9.00
N GLN A 165 14.86 -8.07 8.88
CA GLN A 165 14.84 -7.02 9.89
C GLN A 165 13.43 -6.44 10.09
N ALA A 166 12.66 -6.29 9.02
CA ALA A 166 11.29 -5.81 9.10
C ALA A 166 10.36 -6.81 9.82
N PHE A 167 10.56 -8.11 9.62
CA PHE A 167 9.77 -9.15 10.29
C PHE A 167 10.14 -9.38 11.77
N GLY A 168 11.31 -8.89 12.20
CA GLY A 168 11.83 -8.99 13.56
C GLY A 168 12.67 -10.26 13.78
N LYS A 169 13.22 -10.42 15.00
CA LYS A 169 14.09 -11.57 15.36
C LYS A 169 13.36 -12.92 15.49
N ASP A 170 12.05 -12.97 15.24
CA ASP A 170 11.22 -14.17 15.42
C ASP A 170 11.14 -15.03 14.15
N ILE A 171 12.25 -15.21 13.43
CA ILE A 171 12.36 -16.07 12.23
C ILE A 171 13.32 -17.23 12.52
#